data_AF-A0AAU3DLC0-F1
#
_entry.id   AF-A0AAU3DLC0-F1
#
_cell.length_a   1.000
_cell.length_b   1.000
_cell.length_c   1.000
_cell.angle_alpha   90.00
_cell.angle_beta   90.00
_cell.angle_gamma   90.00
#
_symmetry.space_group_name_H-M   'P 1'
#
loop_
_entity.id
_entity.type
_entity.pdbx_description
1 polymer ?
#
loop_
_entity_poly.entity_id
_entity_poly.type
_entity_poly.pdbx_seq_one_letter_code
_entity_poly.pdbx_strand_id
1 'polypeptide(L)'
;MISTLQSKSHHKAAPLRSTASLLQHALVRENDFKQINDNYGHPAGDTALAAIGARLTDWAGPRGIVGRLGGDEFAVLTRIEPRHQDLRLEHLTRLMPRPFRHDDGPLLLAVSLGATTPTAVKATDLRTLMRAADAAMYEGKHTGHIVHARPDYAAAASVNGRPLGRLGTALRGRAA
;
A
#
# COMPACT_ATOMS: atom_id res chain seq x y z
N MET A 1 -22.02 -8.72 1.45
CA MET A 1 -22.18 -8.37 0.03
C MET A 1 -21.00 -7.53 -0.41
N ILE A 2 -19.95 -8.17 -0.92
CA ILE A 2 -18.71 -7.51 -1.39
C ILE A 2 -19.02 -6.92 -2.76
N SER A 3 -19.03 -5.59 -2.87
CA SER A 3 -19.28 -4.90 -4.13
C SER A 3 -18.01 -4.88 -4.97
N THR A 4 -18.03 -5.65 -6.06
CA THR A 4 -17.05 -5.63 -7.13
C THR A 4 -17.05 -4.26 -7.81
N LEU A 5 -16.02 -3.45 -7.56
CA LEU A 5 -15.77 -2.23 -8.33
C LEU A 5 -15.02 -2.59 -9.62
N GLN A 6 -15.76 -3.12 -10.59
CA GLN A 6 -15.44 -2.91 -11.99
C GLN A 6 -16.43 -1.92 -12.59
N SER A 7 -15.89 -0.96 -13.34
CA SER A 7 -16.60 0.06 -14.12
C SER A 7 -17.18 1.24 -13.33
N LYS A 8 -16.41 2.34 -13.30
CA LYS A 8 -16.91 3.65 -13.73
C LYS A 8 -15.74 4.58 -14.11
N SER A 9 -15.71 4.85 -15.41
CA SER A 9 -14.80 5.74 -16.11
C SER A 9 -14.93 7.20 -15.66
N HIS A 10 -13.82 7.93 -15.78
CA HIS A 10 -13.73 9.40 -15.83
C HIS A 10 -14.32 10.18 -14.65
N HIS A 11 -13.73 10.05 -13.46
CA HIS A 11 -13.66 11.19 -12.55
C HIS A 11 -12.36 11.94 -12.81
N LYS A 12 -12.50 13.15 -13.36
CA LYS A 12 -11.44 14.16 -13.41
C LYS A 12 -11.08 14.45 -11.94
N ALA A 13 -10.06 13.76 -11.43
CA ALA A 13 -9.62 13.94 -10.05
C ALA A 13 -9.23 15.41 -9.88
N ALA A 14 -9.91 16.11 -8.97
CA ALA A 14 -9.52 17.46 -8.61
C ALA A 14 -8.05 17.43 -8.14
N PRO A 15 -7.23 18.42 -8.51
CA PRO A 15 -5.82 18.44 -8.14
C PRO A 15 -5.68 18.32 -6.61
N LEU A 16 -4.88 17.35 -6.17
CA LEU A 16 -4.53 17.19 -4.75
C LEU A 16 -3.85 18.49 -4.28
N ARG A 17 -4.52 19.25 -3.40
CA ARG A 17 -4.00 20.52 -2.86
C ARG A 17 -2.76 20.27 -1.99
N SER A 18 -1.93 21.29 -1.80
CA SER A 18 -0.60 21.20 -1.15
C SER A 18 -0.58 20.66 0.29
N THR A 19 -1.71 20.67 1.01
CA THR A 19 -1.86 20.09 2.36
C THR A 19 -2.36 18.65 2.37
N ALA A 20 -2.73 18.09 1.22
CA ALA A 20 -3.13 16.70 1.12
C ALA A 20 -1.88 15.81 1.12
N SER A 21 -1.61 15.17 2.26
CA SER A 21 -0.76 13.98 2.25
C SER A 21 -1.45 12.88 1.43
N LEU A 22 -0.68 12.08 0.70
CA LEU A 22 -1.18 10.88 0.03
C LEU A 22 -0.28 9.74 0.47
N LEU A 23 -0.69 9.03 1.52
CA LEU A 23 -0.02 7.80 1.92
C LEU A 23 -0.37 6.67 0.96
N GLN A 24 0.21 6.70 -0.23
CA GLN A 24 0.06 5.57 -1.12
C GLN A 24 0.98 4.44 -0.65
N HIS A 25 0.45 3.22 -0.57
CA HIS A 25 1.17 1.95 -0.39
C HIS A 25 1.42 1.45 1.03
N ALA A 26 0.44 0.67 1.50
CA ALA A 26 0.69 -0.42 2.44
C ALA A 26 0.77 -1.72 1.65
N LEU A 27 1.98 -2.25 1.45
CA LEU A 27 2.21 -3.53 0.79
C LEU A 27 2.45 -4.59 1.86
N VAL A 28 1.59 -5.59 1.91
CA VAL A 28 1.89 -6.79 2.67
C VAL A 28 3.18 -7.40 2.09
N ARG A 29 4.07 -7.95 2.93
CA ARG A 29 5.26 -8.61 2.41
C ARG A 29 4.83 -9.82 1.57
N GLU A 30 5.21 -9.79 0.29
CA GLU A 30 4.87 -10.78 -0.76
C GLU A 30 5.31 -12.24 -0.48
N ASN A 31 5.88 -12.56 0.69
CA ASN A 31 6.18 -13.94 1.09
C ASN A 31 5.35 -14.41 2.29
N ASP A 32 4.98 -13.51 3.20
CA ASP A 32 4.30 -13.87 4.46
C ASP A 32 2.82 -14.20 4.19
N PHE A 33 2.20 -13.50 3.24
CA PHE A 33 0.81 -13.78 2.88
C PHE A 33 0.65 -15.16 2.21
N LYS A 34 1.59 -15.53 1.35
CA LYS A 34 1.60 -16.88 0.76
C LYS A 34 1.82 -17.94 1.85
N GLN A 35 2.72 -17.71 2.80
CA GLN A 35 2.92 -18.62 3.93
C GLN A 35 1.67 -18.79 4.78
N ILE A 36 0.91 -17.72 5.03
CA ILE A 36 -0.39 -17.83 5.72
C ILE A 36 -1.34 -18.75 4.94
N ASN A 37 -1.46 -18.55 3.62
CA ASN A 37 -2.33 -19.39 2.80
C ASN A 37 -1.86 -20.85 2.74
N ASP A 38 -0.56 -21.08 2.62
CA ASP A 38 0.01 -22.42 2.49
C ASP A 38 -0.09 -23.19 3.83
N ASN A 39 0.04 -22.51 4.98
CA ASN A 39 0.02 -23.13 6.31
C ASN A 39 -1.39 -23.24 6.92
N TYR A 40 -2.27 -22.26 6.67
CA TYR A 40 -3.58 -22.13 7.33
C TYR A 40 -4.76 -22.05 6.35
N GLY A 41 -4.49 -22.17 5.04
CA GLY A 41 -5.51 -22.14 4.00
C GLY A 41 -5.97 -20.73 3.60
N HIS A 42 -6.65 -20.65 2.46
CA HIS A 42 -7.20 -19.39 1.93
C HIS A 42 -8.14 -18.64 2.87
N PRO A 43 -8.99 -19.28 3.70
CA PRO A 43 -9.82 -18.56 4.67
C PRO A 43 -9.00 -17.74 5.69
N ALA A 44 -7.82 -18.22 6.09
CA ALA A 44 -6.91 -17.48 6.95
C ALA A 44 -6.32 -16.27 6.22
N GLY A 45 -5.98 -16.42 4.93
CA GLY A 45 -5.58 -15.32 4.06
C GLY A 45 -6.68 -14.25 3.94
N ASP A 46 -7.92 -14.65 3.70
CA ASP A 46 -9.06 -13.73 3.62
C ASP A 46 -9.25 -12.95 4.93
N THR A 47 -9.09 -13.62 6.07
CA THR A 47 -9.15 -13.01 7.40
C THR A 47 -8.02 -12.00 7.61
N ALA A 48 -6.80 -12.33 7.16
CA ALA A 48 -5.66 -11.41 7.23
C ALA A 48 -5.91 -10.15 6.38
N LEU A 49 -6.38 -10.31 5.15
CA LEU A 49 -6.72 -9.20 4.24
C LEU A 49 -7.83 -8.32 4.81
N ALA A 50 -8.87 -8.93 5.40
CA ALA A 50 -9.94 -8.19 6.06
C ALA A 50 -9.43 -7.38 7.26
N ALA A 51 -8.56 -7.97 8.08
CA ALA A 51 -7.95 -7.28 9.22
C ALA A 51 -7.08 -6.10 8.79
N ILE A 52 -6.27 -6.25 7.74
CA ILE A 52 -5.48 -5.15 7.17
C ILE A 52 -6.39 -4.05 6.64
N GLY A 53 -7.39 -4.40 5.82
CA GLY A 53 -8.34 -3.45 5.27
C GLY A 53 -9.07 -2.64 6.33
N ALA A 54 -9.53 -3.29 7.40
CA ALA A 54 -10.16 -2.63 8.55
C ALA A 54 -9.19 -1.65 9.24
N ARG A 55 -7.97 -2.09 9.57
CA ARG A 55 -6.97 -1.23 10.23
C ARG A 55 -6.59 -0.02 9.39
N LEU A 56 -6.43 -0.20 8.08
CA LEU A 56 -6.14 0.90 7.15
C LEU A 56 -7.32 1.86 7.07
N THR A 57 -8.56 1.36 7.07
CA THR A 57 -9.78 2.18 7.03
C THR A 57 -9.90 3.03 8.29
N ASP A 58 -9.72 2.42 9.47
CA ASP A 58 -9.73 3.11 10.76
C ASP A 58 -8.61 4.16 10.84
N TRP A 59 -7.40 3.79 10.42
CA TRP A 59 -6.27 4.70 10.40
C TRP A 59 -6.45 5.86 9.41
N ALA A 60 -7.06 5.62 8.26
CA ALA A 60 -7.28 6.64 7.24
C ALA A 60 -8.32 7.67 7.70
N GLY A 61 -9.29 7.25 8.52
CA GLY A 61 -10.35 8.08 9.06
C GLY A 61 -11.45 8.41 8.04
N PRO A 62 -12.45 9.23 8.41
CA PRO A 62 -13.71 9.39 7.67
C PRO A 62 -13.56 10.08 6.30
N ARG A 63 -12.43 10.76 6.05
CA ARG A 63 -12.11 11.41 4.77
C ARG A 63 -11.04 10.68 3.98
N GLY A 64 -10.62 9.51 4.48
CA GLY A 64 -9.67 8.64 3.83
C GLY A 64 -10.34 7.75 2.79
N ILE A 65 -9.56 7.34 1.80
CA ILE A 65 -9.95 6.33 0.81
C ILE A 65 -8.98 5.17 0.97
N VAL A 66 -9.50 3.96 1.08
CA VAL A 66 -8.72 2.73 1.14
C VAL A 66 -9.17 1.82 0.00
N GLY A 67 -8.21 1.25 -0.73
CA GLY A 67 -8.49 0.34 -1.83
C GLY A 67 -7.53 -0.83 -1.85
N ARG A 68 -8.05 -2.03 -2.11
CA ARG A 68 -7.24 -3.21 -2.46
C ARG A 68 -6.97 -3.18 -3.96
N LEU A 69 -5.70 -3.14 -4.35
CA LEU A 69 -5.29 -3.03 -5.75
C LEU A 69 -5.31 -4.40 -6.46
N GLY A 70 -5.11 -5.47 -5.69
CA GLY A 70 -5.08 -6.86 -6.15
C GLY A 70 -4.19 -7.69 -5.24
N GLY A 71 -4.37 -9.02 -5.20
CA GLY A 71 -3.56 -9.88 -4.32
C GLY A 71 -3.59 -9.41 -2.87
N ASP A 72 -2.42 -9.13 -2.31
CA ASP A 72 -2.18 -8.62 -0.96
C ASP A 72 -1.79 -7.11 -0.92
N GLU A 73 -2.06 -6.39 -2.01
CA GLU A 73 -1.65 -4.99 -2.19
C GLU A 73 -2.78 -4.00 -1.82
N PHE A 74 -2.45 -3.02 -0.98
CA PHE A 74 -3.38 -1.96 -0.56
C PHE A 74 -2.82 -0.55 -0.83
N ALA A 75 -3.72 0.37 -1.12
CA ALA A 75 -3.46 1.80 -1.19
C ALA A 75 -4.36 2.56 -0.23
N VAL A 76 -3.81 3.62 0.37
CA VAL A 76 -4.56 4.58 1.18
C VAL A 76 -4.38 5.97 0.57
N LEU A 77 -5.40 6.81 0.68
CA LEU A 77 -5.30 8.24 0.39
C LEU A 77 -6.01 8.96 1.52
N THR A 78 -5.27 9.74 2.30
CA THR A 78 -5.84 10.47 3.44
C THR A 78 -5.08 11.76 3.68
N ARG A 79 -5.82 12.83 4.02
CA ARG A 79 -5.22 14.12 4.32
C ARG A 79 -4.67 14.12 5.73
N ILE A 80 -3.37 14.41 5.83
CA ILE A 80 -2.67 14.57 7.10
C ILE A 80 -1.98 15.93 7.07
N GLU A 81 -2.24 16.74 8.08
CA GLU A 81 -1.54 18.00 8.29
C GLU A 81 -0.03 17.74 8.42
N PRO A 82 0.85 18.54 7.77
CA PRO A 82 2.29 18.29 7.78
C PRO A 82 2.89 18.03 9.16
N ARG A 83 2.49 18.82 10.16
CA ARG A 83 2.94 18.68 11.55
C ARG A 83 2.58 17.35 12.24
N HIS A 84 1.64 16.58 11.69
CA HIS A 84 1.21 15.30 12.24
C HIS A 84 1.63 14.11 11.38
N GLN A 85 2.36 14.33 10.28
CA GLN A 85 2.74 13.26 9.34
C GLN A 85 3.52 12.15 10.06
N ASP A 86 4.62 12.50 10.72
CA ASP A 86 5.49 11.52 11.37
C ASP A 86 4.75 10.73 12.45
N LEU A 87 4.00 11.42 13.32
CA LEU A 87 3.16 10.79 14.34
C LEU A 87 2.13 9.80 13.76
N ARG A 88 1.48 10.17 12.65
CA ARG A 88 0.48 9.32 12.00
C ARG A 88 1.12 8.10 11.35
N LEU A 89 2.28 8.26 10.73
CA LEU A 89 3.02 7.17 10.11
C LEU A 89 3.59 6.22 11.18
N GLU A 90 4.17 6.74 12.24
CA GLU A 90 4.64 5.95 13.38
C GLU A 90 3.49 5.15 14.02
N HIS A 91 2.31 5.77 14.17
CA HIS A 91 1.12 5.05 14.61
C HIS A 91 0.74 3.91 13.66
N LEU A 92 0.85 4.11 12.33
CA LEU A 92 0.58 3.06 11.34
C LEU A 92 1.58 1.90 11.47
N THR A 93 2.87 2.20 11.64
CA THR A 93 3.93 1.20 11.86
C THR A 93 3.65 0.32 13.06
N ARG A 94 3.07 0.87 14.14
CA ARG A 94 2.64 0.10 15.32
C ARG A 94 1.33 -0.66 15.12
N LEU A 95 0.44 -0.14 14.28
CA LEU A 95 -0.89 -0.71 14.07
C LEU A 95 -0.87 -1.96 13.18
N MET A 96 -0.06 -1.93 12.12
CA MET A 96 -0.01 -2.99 11.12
C MET A 96 0.43 -4.37 11.64
N PRO A 97 1.49 -4.52 12.47
CA PRO A 97 1.96 -5.83 12.93
C PRO A 97 1.09 -6.45 14.02
N ARG A 98 -0.05 -5.86 14.38
CA ARG A 98 -0.94 -6.45 15.40
C ARG A 98 -1.45 -7.83 14.94
N PRO A 99 -1.63 -8.79 15.85
CA PRO A 99 -2.19 -10.08 15.47
C PRO A 99 -3.63 -9.97 14.98
N PHE A 100 -4.02 -10.81 14.03
CA PHE A 100 -5.42 -11.02 13.66
C PHE A 100 -5.91 -12.34 14.22
N ARG A 101 -7.23 -12.44 14.47
CA ARG A 101 -7.84 -13.63 15.05
C ARG A 101 -7.89 -14.73 13.99
N HIS A 102 -7.49 -15.93 14.37
CA HIS A 102 -7.65 -17.15 13.61
C HIS A 102 -8.01 -18.29 14.59
N ASP A 103 -8.57 -19.37 14.08
CA ASP A 103 -9.16 -20.44 14.89
C ASP A 103 -8.08 -21.15 15.75
N ASP A 104 -6.89 -21.35 15.19
CA ASP A 104 -5.74 -21.95 15.89
C ASP A 104 -4.95 -20.95 16.76
N GLY A 105 -5.44 -19.71 16.89
CA GLY A 105 -4.80 -18.66 17.69
C GLY A 105 -4.44 -17.40 16.89
N PRO A 106 -3.81 -16.41 17.55
CA PRO A 106 -3.47 -15.16 16.89
C PRO A 106 -2.36 -15.36 15.85
N LEU A 107 -2.59 -14.87 14.63
CA LEU A 107 -1.59 -14.88 13.55
C LEU A 107 -1.01 -13.48 13.33
N LEU A 108 0.28 -13.45 13.01
CA LEU A 108 1.03 -12.23 12.71
C LEU A 108 1.32 -12.15 11.22
N LEU A 109 1.24 -10.93 10.68
CA LEU A 109 1.59 -10.65 9.29
C LEU A 109 2.40 -9.37 9.24
N ALA A 110 3.61 -9.44 8.69
CA ALA A 110 4.44 -8.28 8.54
C ALA A 110 4.04 -7.51 7.27
N VAL A 111 3.98 -6.19 7.38
CA VAL A 111 3.61 -5.28 6.29
C VAL A 111 4.79 -4.36 6.01
N SER A 112 5.11 -4.17 4.74
CA SER A 112 6.03 -3.15 4.24
C SER A 112 5.23 -1.92 3.82
N LEU A 113 5.70 -0.74 4.21
CA LEU A 113 4.94 0.49 4.02
C LEU A 113 5.84 1.53 3.37
N GLY A 114 5.32 2.22 2.36
CA GLY A 114 5.96 3.39 1.76
C GLY A 114 5.03 4.59 1.86
N ALA A 115 5.61 5.79 1.92
CA ALA A 115 4.83 7.03 2.04
C ALA A 115 5.28 8.07 1.04
N THR A 116 4.34 8.87 0.54
CA THR A 116 4.66 10.04 -0.28
C THR A 116 3.74 11.21 0.05
N THR A 117 4.08 12.37 -0.48
CA THR A 117 3.21 13.55 -0.49
C THR A 117 3.41 14.28 -1.82
N PRO A 118 2.41 15.04 -2.30
CA PRO A 118 2.57 15.85 -3.51
C PRO A 118 3.77 16.80 -3.47
N THR A 119 4.08 17.33 -2.28
CA THR A 119 5.21 18.22 -2.06
C THR A 119 6.55 17.48 -2.08
N ALA A 120 6.64 16.27 -1.53
CA ALA A 120 7.87 15.48 -1.50
C ALA A 120 8.37 15.13 -2.91
N VAL A 121 7.46 14.85 -3.84
CA VAL A 121 7.80 14.43 -5.21
C VAL A 121 7.50 15.48 -6.28
N LYS A 122 7.04 16.67 -5.87
CA LYS A 122 6.62 17.77 -6.75
C LYS A 122 5.64 17.34 -7.85
N ALA A 123 4.69 16.48 -7.49
CA ALA A 123 3.70 15.93 -8.42
C ALA A 123 2.32 15.80 -7.77
N THR A 124 1.26 16.04 -8.54
CA THR A 124 -0.13 15.92 -8.06
C THR A 124 -0.90 14.79 -8.73
N ASP A 125 -0.30 14.12 -9.72
CA ASP A 125 -0.95 13.01 -10.40
C ASP A 125 -0.79 11.71 -9.60
N LEU A 126 -1.88 10.94 -9.54
CA LEU A 126 -1.95 9.72 -8.75
C LEU A 126 -0.88 8.70 -9.16
N ARG A 127 -0.56 8.61 -10.45
CA ARG A 127 0.38 7.60 -10.98
C ARG A 127 1.81 7.86 -10.49
N THR A 128 2.27 9.11 -10.50
CA THR A 128 3.60 9.47 -10.01
C THR A 128 3.69 9.28 -8.50
N LEU A 129 2.63 9.65 -7.77
CA LEU A 129 2.57 9.48 -6.32
C LEU A 129 2.59 7.99 -5.94
N MET A 130 1.84 7.16 -6.67
CA MET A 130 1.94 5.70 -6.56
C MET A 130 3.39 5.23 -6.72
N ARG A 131 4.00 5.51 -7.88
CA ARG A 131 5.36 5.03 -8.18
C ARG A 131 6.35 5.41 -7.10
N ALA A 132 6.30 6.65 -6.63
CA ALA A 132 7.25 7.14 -5.66
C ALA A 132 7.09 6.45 -4.29
N ALA A 133 5.85 6.20 -3.85
CA ALA A 133 5.64 5.53 -2.60
C ALA A 133 5.94 4.02 -2.66
N ASP A 134 5.77 3.40 -3.84
CA ASP A 134 6.20 2.01 -4.06
C ASP A 134 7.73 1.88 -4.03
N ALA A 135 8.45 2.84 -4.64
CA ALA A 135 9.91 2.92 -4.53
C ALA A 135 10.36 3.10 -3.07
N ALA A 136 9.67 3.94 -2.29
CA ALA A 136 9.91 4.08 -0.86
C ALA A 136 9.67 2.78 -0.08
N MET A 137 8.56 2.10 -0.36
CA MET A 137 8.24 0.80 0.24
C MET A 137 9.32 -0.25 -0.07
N TYR A 138 9.89 -0.22 -1.27
CA TYR A 138 10.97 -1.12 -1.67
C TYR A 138 12.28 -0.81 -0.94
N GLU A 139 12.67 0.46 -0.79
CA GLU A 139 13.83 0.87 0.04
C GLU A 139 13.64 0.41 1.50
N GLY A 140 12.42 0.57 2.03
CA GLY A 140 12.07 0.18 3.39
C GLY A 140 11.83 -1.31 3.60
N LYS A 141 11.88 -2.13 2.53
CA LYS A 141 11.60 -3.56 2.62
C LYS A 141 12.58 -4.20 3.61
N HIS A 142 12.07 -5.06 4.49
CA HIS A 142 12.82 -5.71 5.56
C HIS A 142 13.21 -4.84 6.76
N THR A 143 13.06 -3.51 6.69
CA THR A 143 13.40 -2.63 7.83
C THR A 143 12.32 -2.61 8.90
N GLY A 144 11.05 -2.87 8.53
CA GLY A 144 9.91 -2.68 9.43
C GLY A 144 9.52 -1.22 9.67
N HIS A 145 10.22 -0.27 9.05
CA HIS A 145 9.95 1.16 9.13
C HIS A 145 9.29 1.67 7.84
N ILE A 146 8.52 2.75 7.97
CA ILE A 146 8.00 3.48 6.81
C ILE A 146 9.12 4.35 6.26
N VAL A 147 9.35 4.25 4.95
CA VAL A 147 10.24 5.17 4.23
C VAL A 147 9.40 6.25 3.56
N HIS A 148 9.88 7.50 3.65
CA HIS A 148 9.32 8.63 2.94
C HIS A 148 9.95 8.75 1.55
N ALA A 149 9.12 8.87 0.53
CA ALA A 149 9.56 9.06 -0.83
C ALA A 149 10.34 10.36 -1.00
N ARG A 150 11.41 10.28 -1.79
CA ARG A 150 12.26 11.40 -2.16
C ARG A 150 11.93 11.86 -3.59
N PRO A 151 12.33 13.08 -4.01
CA PRO A 151 12.00 13.59 -5.33
C PRO A 151 12.42 12.67 -6.50
N ASP A 152 13.55 11.98 -6.38
CA ASP A 152 14.08 11.02 -7.35
C ASP A 152 13.17 9.78 -7.51
N TYR A 153 12.33 9.47 -6.53
CA TYR A 153 11.44 8.31 -6.57
C TYR A 153 10.29 8.49 -7.55
N ALA A 154 9.96 9.75 -7.91
CA ALA A 154 9.03 10.06 -8.98
C ALA A 154 9.49 9.50 -10.34
N ALA A 155 10.80 9.40 -10.54
CA ALA A 155 11.42 8.92 -11.78
C ALA A 155 11.72 7.41 -11.75
N ALA A 156 11.39 6.70 -10.67
CA ALA A 156 11.65 5.26 -10.55
C ALA A 156 11.00 4.51 -11.72
N ALA A 157 11.81 3.74 -12.45
CA ALA A 157 11.37 3.02 -13.64
C ALA A 157 10.34 1.96 -13.26
N SER A 158 9.18 2.00 -13.94
CA SER A 158 8.10 1.02 -13.75
C SER A 158 7.73 0.35 -15.07
N VAL A 159 7.54 -0.97 -15.08
CA VAL A 159 6.88 -1.72 -16.16
C VAL A 159 5.43 -1.97 -15.75
N ASN A 160 4.46 -1.51 -16.56
CA ASN A 160 3.02 -1.65 -16.27
C ASN A 160 2.57 -1.10 -14.90
N GLY A 161 3.27 -0.09 -14.38
CA GLY A 161 2.98 0.48 -13.05
C GLY A 161 3.60 -0.28 -11.88
N ARG A 162 4.47 -1.28 -12.14
CA ARG A 162 5.27 -1.99 -11.14
C ARG A 162 6.76 -1.64 -11.28
N PRO A 163 7.52 -1.43 -10.19
CA PRO A 163 8.95 -1.18 -10.22
C PRO A 163 9.68 -2.30 -10.96
N LEU A 164 10.71 -1.94 -11.73
CA LEU A 164 11.62 -2.95 -12.29
C LEU A 164 12.23 -3.79 -11.14
N GLY A 165 12.20 -5.13 -11.27
CA GLY A 165 12.83 -6.05 -10.31
C GLY A 165 11.88 -6.82 -9.39
N ARG A 166 10.56 -6.68 -9.52
CA ARG A 166 9.59 -7.57 -8.85
C ARG A 166 9.45 -8.89 -9.61
N LEU A 167 9.55 -10.05 -8.93
CA LEU A 167 9.25 -11.36 -9.53
C LEU A 167 7.83 -11.32 -10.12
N GLY A 168 7.72 -11.51 -11.44
CA GLY A 168 6.51 -11.27 -12.23
C GLY A 168 6.64 -10.21 -13.33
N THR A 169 7.73 -9.42 -13.37
CA THR A 169 8.09 -8.58 -14.53
C THR A 169 8.85 -9.33 -15.62
N ALA A 170 8.81 -10.67 -15.63
CA ALA A 170 9.23 -11.41 -16.81
C ALA A 170 8.27 -11.04 -17.94
N LEU A 171 8.76 -10.26 -18.90
CA LEU A 171 8.27 -10.37 -20.26
C LEU A 171 8.28 -11.87 -20.57
N ARG A 172 7.11 -12.51 -20.63
CA ARG A 172 7.00 -13.76 -21.36
C ARG A 172 7.48 -13.41 -22.76
N GLY A 173 8.72 -13.79 -23.04
CA GLY A 173 9.30 -13.71 -24.36
C GLY A 173 8.29 -14.30 -25.33
N ARG A 174 7.96 -13.51 -26.35
CA ARG A 174 7.20 -13.98 -27.49
C ARG A 174 7.83 -15.26 -28.02
N ALA A 175 6.95 -16.16 -28.45
CA ALA A 175 7.24 -17.34 -29.21
C ALA A 175 8.31 -17.09 -30.30
N ALA A 176 9.22 -18.05 -30.41
CA ALA A 176 9.75 -18.52 -31.67
C ALA A 176 9.57 -20.04 -31.67
#